data_AF-A0A3P6P9H9-F1
#
_entry.id   AF-A0A3P6P9H9-F1
#
_cell.length_a   1.000
_cell.length_b   1.000
_cell.length_c   1.000
_cell.angle_alpha   90.00
_cell.angle_beta   90.00
_cell.angle_gamma   90.00
#
_symmetry.space_group_name_H-M   'P 1'
#
loop_
_entity.id
_entity.type
_entity.pdbx_description
1 polymer ?
#
loop_
_entity_poly.entity_id
_entity_poly.type
_entity_poly.pdbx_seq_one_letter_code
_entity_poly.pdbx_strand_id
1 'polypeptide(L)'
;MTCCRRPQKNAFSKNEIIQEDDDEKRKVNFGWKFFRSTCHLINIIFRPFCSRQVAFLVLLIVVAYQTVFFAILVIICNAFVSLIAGYLAIEMREIITNAIHALYFRANAYYVVINFLNVDNPYDQRFVQDVDSLCTSFTSLAPDLVLSPFVIAFYTYKTVDRAGWLGPVSILVFFIVFSIINRFIVPWVARSVFERERQEGYFRFLHAHLRLQSEQAAFSRASVPEYCVADCSLRRLLAAQQTWTTRNTLLSCKYRKSTHEVLKPPWYITLHSHSFLKTKTVQYIKHCV
;
A
#
# COMPACT_ATOMS: atom_id res chain seq x y z
N MET A 1 -78.01 -34.58 90.02
CA MET A 1 -78.54 -33.50 89.16
C MET A 1 -78.01 -32.16 89.66
N THR A 2 -77.03 -31.56 89.00
CA THR A 2 -76.94 -30.09 88.84
C THR A 2 -75.94 -29.75 87.73
N CYS A 3 -76.41 -28.85 86.88
CA CYS A 3 -75.85 -28.36 85.64
C CYS A 3 -74.54 -27.57 85.82
N CYS A 4 -73.59 -27.75 84.90
CA CYS A 4 -72.56 -26.75 84.61
C CYS A 4 -72.74 -26.26 83.15
N ARG A 5 -73.25 -25.04 82.99
CA ARG A 5 -73.33 -24.33 81.70
C ARG A 5 -71.91 -24.08 81.15
N ARG A 6 -71.66 -24.44 79.89
CA ARG A 6 -70.54 -23.89 79.12
C ARG A 6 -70.98 -22.61 78.38
N PRO A 7 -70.16 -21.56 78.31
CA PRO A 7 -70.47 -20.39 77.49
C PRO A 7 -70.03 -20.62 76.03
N GLN A 8 -70.94 -20.45 75.07
CA GLN A 8 -70.65 -20.30 73.64
C GLN A 8 -70.39 -18.82 73.33
N LYS A 9 -69.13 -18.35 73.37
CA LYS A 9 -68.78 -17.05 72.75
C LYS A 9 -67.44 -17.01 71.99
N ASN A 10 -66.68 -18.11 71.93
CA ASN A 10 -65.31 -18.08 71.37
C ASN A 10 -65.16 -18.70 69.97
N ALA A 11 -66.25 -19.19 69.35
CA ALA A 11 -66.18 -19.85 68.05
C ALA A 11 -66.36 -18.89 66.86
N PHE A 12 -67.13 -17.80 67.02
CA PHE A 12 -67.44 -16.89 65.92
C PHE A 12 -66.25 -15.97 65.57
N SER A 13 -65.61 -15.35 66.57
CA SER A 13 -64.42 -14.50 66.37
C SER A 13 -63.19 -15.27 65.86
N LYS A 14 -63.01 -16.54 66.23
CA LYS A 14 -61.91 -17.36 65.69
C LYS A 14 -62.07 -17.64 64.19
N ASN A 15 -63.29 -17.83 63.71
CA ASN A 15 -63.52 -18.13 62.29
C ASN A 15 -63.29 -16.89 61.42
N GLU A 16 -63.68 -15.68 61.87
CA GLU A 16 -63.37 -14.45 61.13
C GLU A 16 -61.86 -14.18 61.05
N ILE A 17 -61.10 -14.39 62.13
CA ILE A 17 -59.63 -14.21 62.14
C ILE A 17 -58.93 -15.22 61.22
N ILE A 18 -59.37 -16.48 61.23
CA ILE A 18 -58.82 -17.51 60.32
C ILE A 18 -59.12 -17.16 58.86
N GLN A 19 -60.29 -16.59 58.58
CA GLN A 19 -60.70 -16.22 57.24
C GLN A 19 -59.95 -14.97 56.72
N GLU A 20 -59.64 -14.02 57.61
CA GLU A 20 -58.75 -12.87 57.32
C GLU A 20 -57.31 -13.33 57.03
N ASP A 21 -56.77 -14.26 57.84
CA ASP A 21 -55.42 -14.83 57.66
C ASP A 21 -55.29 -15.63 56.34
N ASP A 22 -56.34 -16.39 55.96
CA ASP A 22 -56.36 -17.17 54.72
C ASP A 22 -56.49 -16.29 53.47
N ASP A 23 -57.24 -15.18 53.54
CA ASP A 23 -57.34 -14.21 52.45
C ASP A 23 -56.06 -13.38 52.29
N GLU A 24 -55.36 -13.05 53.38
CA GLU A 24 -54.05 -12.40 53.32
C GLU A 24 -53.00 -13.33 52.70
N LYS A 25 -52.93 -14.60 53.14
CA LYS A 25 -52.07 -15.62 52.49
C LYS A 25 -52.40 -15.81 51.02
N ARG A 26 -53.67 -15.78 50.63
CA ARG A 26 -54.10 -15.91 49.23
C ARG A 26 -53.63 -14.72 48.39
N LYS A 27 -53.71 -13.49 48.92
CA LYS A 27 -53.20 -12.27 48.27
C LYS A 27 -51.67 -12.29 48.13
N VAL A 28 -50.94 -12.68 49.18
CA VAL A 28 -49.47 -12.78 49.14
C VAL A 28 -49.01 -13.86 48.16
N ASN A 29 -49.67 -15.02 48.13
CA ASN A 29 -49.33 -16.12 47.22
C ASN A 29 -49.68 -15.78 45.75
N PHE A 30 -50.78 -15.04 45.53
CA PHE A 30 -51.11 -14.51 44.20
C PHE A 30 -50.07 -13.48 43.73
N GLY A 31 -49.65 -12.57 44.61
CA GLY A 31 -48.56 -11.62 44.34
C GLY A 31 -47.25 -12.31 44.01
N TRP A 32 -46.87 -13.35 44.76
CA TRP A 32 -45.67 -14.16 44.51
C TRP A 32 -45.74 -14.95 43.20
N LYS A 33 -46.90 -15.52 42.85
CA LYS A 33 -47.10 -16.19 41.55
C LYS A 33 -47.05 -15.20 40.39
N PHE A 34 -47.66 -14.03 40.54
CA PHE A 34 -47.63 -12.97 39.53
C PHE A 34 -46.20 -12.45 39.32
N PHE A 35 -45.48 -12.16 40.40
CA PHE A 35 -44.07 -11.73 40.35
C PHE A 35 -43.15 -12.79 39.75
N ARG A 36 -43.35 -14.07 40.09
CA ARG A 36 -42.57 -15.17 39.50
C ARG A 36 -42.84 -15.33 38.01
N SER A 37 -44.09 -15.15 37.59
CA SER A 37 -44.48 -15.23 36.18
C SER A 37 -43.94 -14.05 35.36
N THR A 38 -43.97 -12.82 35.90
CA THR A 38 -43.41 -11.63 35.25
C THR A 38 -41.88 -11.69 35.17
N CYS A 39 -41.20 -12.16 36.23
CA CYS A 39 -39.76 -12.41 36.19
C CYS A 39 -39.37 -13.49 35.17
N HIS A 40 -40.17 -14.56 35.01
CA HIS A 40 -39.93 -15.57 33.97
C HIS A 40 -40.09 -15.00 32.55
N LEU A 41 -41.12 -14.18 32.31
CA LEU A 41 -41.34 -13.50 31.03
C LEU A 41 -40.20 -12.53 30.69
N ILE A 42 -39.74 -11.75 31.67
CA ILE A 42 -38.58 -10.85 31.51
C ILE A 42 -37.31 -11.65 31.20
N ASN A 43 -37.07 -12.76 31.91
CA ASN A 43 -35.89 -13.60 31.69
C ASN A 43 -35.93 -14.28 30.31
N ILE A 44 -37.09 -14.74 29.84
CA ILE A 44 -37.24 -15.33 28.49
C ILE A 44 -36.99 -14.31 27.38
N ILE A 45 -37.36 -13.04 27.57
CA ILE A 45 -37.18 -11.98 26.58
C ILE A 45 -35.74 -11.42 26.58
N PHE A 46 -35.14 -11.21 27.76
CA PHE A 46 -33.79 -10.63 27.89
C PHE A 46 -32.66 -11.63 27.66
N ARG A 47 -32.85 -12.92 27.96
CA ARG A 47 -31.83 -13.97 27.77
C ARG A 47 -31.39 -14.15 26.30
N PRO A 48 -32.27 -14.17 25.28
CA PRO A 48 -31.84 -14.20 23.89
C PRO A 48 -31.20 -12.88 23.46
N PHE A 49 -31.63 -11.73 23.98
CA PHE A 49 -31.06 -10.42 23.63
C PHE A 49 -29.62 -10.27 24.16
N CYS A 50 -29.37 -10.68 25.41
CA CYS A 50 -28.04 -10.72 26.01
C CYS A 50 -27.14 -11.77 25.34
N SER A 51 -27.68 -12.96 25.05
CA SER A 51 -26.92 -14.02 24.35
C SER A 51 -26.54 -13.64 22.91
N ARG A 52 -27.41 -12.96 22.17
CA ARG A 52 -27.14 -12.55 20.78
C ARG A 52 -26.15 -11.39 20.69
N GLN A 53 -26.23 -10.42 21.60
CA GLN A 53 -25.25 -9.33 21.75
C GLN A 53 -23.86 -9.87 22.15
N VAL A 54 -23.81 -10.78 23.12
CA VAL A 54 -22.55 -11.43 23.55
C VAL A 54 -21.96 -12.30 22.42
N ALA A 55 -22.78 -13.06 21.69
CA ALA A 55 -22.31 -13.85 20.54
C ALA A 55 -21.73 -12.97 19.41
N PHE A 56 -22.34 -11.81 19.15
CA PHE A 56 -21.83 -10.84 18.18
C PHE A 56 -20.48 -10.24 18.64
N LEU A 57 -20.35 -9.88 19.92
CA LEU A 57 -19.10 -9.40 20.49
C LEU A 57 -17.99 -10.47 20.44
N VAL A 58 -18.30 -11.72 20.76
CA VAL A 58 -17.33 -12.84 20.68
C VAL A 58 -16.90 -13.07 19.23
N LEU A 59 -17.83 -13.05 18.28
CA LEU A 59 -17.51 -13.17 16.85
C LEU A 59 -16.58 -12.04 16.38
N LEU A 60 -16.85 -10.79 16.79
CA LEU A 60 -15.98 -9.66 16.47
C LEU A 60 -14.58 -9.81 17.06
N ILE A 61 -14.46 -10.28 18.30
CA ILE A 61 -13.16 -10.52 18.95
C ILE A 61 -12.39 -11.63 18.23
N VAL A 62 -13.05 -12.72 17.82
CA VAL A 62 -12.43 -13.82 17.08
C VAL A 62 -11.97 -13.38 15.70
N VAL A 63 -12.80 -12.64 14.96
CA VAL A 63 -12.44 -12.09 13.64
C VAL A 63 -11.30 -11.06 13.78
N ALA A 64 -11.34 -10.20 14.81
CA ALA A 64 -10.27 -9.25 15.09
C ALA A 64 -8.95 -9.96 15.40
N TYR A 65 -8.96 -11.00 16.22
CA TYR A 65 -7.76 -11.78 16.53
C TYR A 65 -7.19 -12.47 15.28
N GLN A 66 -8.06 -13.09 14.47
CA GLN A 66 -7.65 -13.77 13.24
C GLN A 66 -7.06 -12.79 12.23
N THR A 67 -7.66 -11.62 12.03
CA THR A 67 -7.13 -10.59 11.11
C THR A 67 -5.81 -10.01 11.58
N VAL A 68 -5.63 -9.77 12.90
CA VAL A 68 -4.37 -9.31 13.48
C VAL A 68 -3.26 -10.36 13.31
N PHE A 69 -3.56 -11.63 13.55
CA PHE A 69 -2.61 -12.73 13.33
C PHE A 69 -2.14 -12.80 11.87
N PHE A 70 -3.07 -12.77 10.92
CA PHE A 70 -2.74 -12.74 9.49
C PHE A 70 -1.93 -11.49 9.11
N ALA A 71 -2.24 -10.33 9.68
CA ALA A 71 -1.50 -9.10 9.41
C ALA A 71 -0.04 -9.20 9.89
N ILE A 72 0.19 -9.71 11.09
CA ILE A 72 1.54 -9.94 11.63
C ILE A 72 2.33 -10.90 10.73
N LEU A 73 1.70 -12.00 10.30
CA LEU A 73 2.33 -12.98 9.42
C LEU A 73 2.74 -12.34 8.08
N VAL A 74 1.86 -11.54 7.47
CA VAL A 74 2.14 -10.83 6.21
C VAL A 74 3.30 -9.84 6.37
N ILE A 75 3.36 -9.10 7.48
CA ILE A 75 4.46 -8.17 7.75
C ILE A 75 5.79 -8.91 7.81
N ILE A 76 5.82 -10.03 8.54
CA ILE A 76 7.02 -10.88 8.65
C ILE A 76 7.42 -11.42 7.28
N CYS A 77 6.49 -12.00 6.52
CA CYS A 77 6.77 -12.51 5.17
C CYS A 77 7.32 -11.40 4.25
N ASN A 78 6.74 -10.21 4.29
CA ASN A 78 7.19 -9.09 3.47
C ASN A 78 8.60 -8.63 3.86
N ALA A 79 8.93 -8.63 5.16
CA ALA A 79 10.28 -8.35 5.63
C ALA A 79 11.29 -9.41 5.14
N PHE A 80 10.91 -10.70 5.17
CA PHE A 80 11.72 -11.78 4.62
C PHE A 80 11.95 -11.65 3.12
N VAL A 81 10.92 -11.33 2.34
CA VAL A 81 11.05 -11.09 0.89
C VAL A 81 12.01 -9.93 0.62
N SER A 82 11.90 -8.83 1.38
CA SER A 82 12.82 -7.70 1.25
C SER A 82 14.26 -8.06 1.59
N LEU A 83 14.48 -8.93 2.57
CA LEU A 83 15.81 -9.41 2.95
C LEU A 83 16.40 -10.27 1.83
N ILE A 84 15.66 -11.24 1.31
CA ILE A 84 16.08 -12.10 0.19
C ILE A 84 16.39 -11.25 -1.04
N ALA A 85 15.56 -10.25 -1.32
CA ALA A 85 15.80 -9.30 -2.40
C ALA A 85 17.10 -8.50 -2.20
N GLY A 86 17.42 -8.10 -0.96
CA GLY A 86 18.71 -7.45 -0.67
C GLY A 86 19.91 -8.34 -0.98
N TYR A 87 19.89 -9.59 -0.52
CA TYR A 87 20.99 -10.54 -0.78
C TYR A 87 21.14 -10.87 -2.27
N LEU A 88 20.03 -11.12 -2.96
CA LEU A 88 20.05 -11.40 -4.40
C LEU A 88 20.57 -10.21 -5.22
N ALA A 89 20.32 -8.96 -4.79
CA ALA A 89 20.88 -7.79 -5.46
C ALA A 89 22.42 -7.73 -5.36
N ILE A 90 22.99 -8.14 -4.22
CA ILE A 90 24.45 -8.19 -4.02
C ILE A 90 25.07 -9.26 -4.91
N GLU A 91 24.51 -10.47 -4.91
CA GLU A 91 25.03 -11.58 -5.72
C GLU A 91 24.93 -11.29 -7.22
N MET A 92 23.80 -10.74 -7.68
CA MET A 92 23.64 -10.31 -9.07
C MET A 92 24.65 -9.23 -9.46
N ARG A 93 24.92 -8.28 -8.56
CA ARG A 93 25.93 -7.25 -8.78
C ARG A 93 27.31 -7.85 -8.91
N GLU A 94 27.68 -8.82 -8.07
CA GLU A 94 28.95 -9.52 -8.16
C GLU A 94 29.12 -10.21 -9.52
N ILE A 95 28.11 -11.00 -9.94
CA ILE A 95 28.14 -11.73 -11.21
C ILE A 95 28.27 -10.78 -12.40
N ILE A 96 27.43 -9.75 -12.47
CA ILE A 96 27.41 -8.80 -13.59
C ILE A 96 28.70 -7.98 -13.63
N THR A 97 29.14 -7.48 -12.47
CA THR A 97 30.38 -6.68 -12.41
C THR A 97 31.58 -7.51 -12.82
N ASN A 98 31.70 -8.76 -12.33
CA ASN A 98 32.80 -9.65 -12.71
C ASN A 98 32.79 -9.98 -14.20
N ALA A 99 31.62 -10.25 -14.78
CA ALA A 99 31.49 -10.52 -16.22
C ALA A 99 31.94 -9.32 -17.07
N ILE A 100 31.52 -8.11 -16.69
CA ILE A 100 31.87 -6.89 -17.44
C ILE A 100 33.32 -6.50 -17.20
N HIS A 101 33.83 -6.66 -15.98
CA HIS A 101 35.24 -6.44 -15.66
C HIS A 101 36.14 -7.36 -16.50
N ALA A 102 35.78 -8.65 -16.63
CA ALA A 102 36.51 -9.58 -17.48
C ALA A 102 36.52 -9.15 -18.97
N LEU A 103 35.40 -8.62 -19.48
CA LEU A 103 35.33 -8.08 -20.85
C LEU A 103 36.12 -6.77 -21.01
N TYR A 104 36.12 -5.91 -19.99
CA TYR A 104 36.80 -4.62 -20.02
C TYR A 104 38.32 -4.76 -20.11
N PHE A 105 38.89 -5.72 -19.38
CA PHE A 105 40.34 -6.02 -19.42
C PHE A 105 40.75 -6.97 -20.55
N ARG A 106 39.80 -7.54 -21.30
CA ARG A 106 40.11 -8.41 -22.43
C ARG A 106 40.61 -7.59 -23.62
N ALA A 107 41.75 -8.01 -24.19
CA ALA A 107 42.30 -7.46 -25.44
C ALA A 107 42.45 -5.93 -25.47
N ASN A 108 42.78 -5.31 -24.33
CA ASN A 108 42.90 -3.86 -24.18
C ASN A 108 41.63 -3.07 -24.56
N ALA A 109 40.44 -3.68 -24.40
CA ALA A 109 39.17 -3.03 -24.70
C ALA A 109 38.99 -1.69 -23.95
N TYR A 110 39.52 -1.58 -22.73
CA TYR A 110 39.57 -0.32 -21.97
C TYR A 110 40.16 0.85 -22.78
N TYR A 111 41.22 0.63 -23.55
CA TYR A 111 41.85 1.67 -24.37
C TYR A 111 40.92 2.13 -25.50
N VAL A 112 40.22 1.17 -26.13
CA VAL A 112 39.28 1.45 -27.21
C VAL A 112 38.08 2.23 -26.69
N VAL A 113 37.54 1.82 -25.55
CA VAL A 113 36.38 2.47 -24.93
C VAL A 113 36.69 3.90 -24.48
N ILE A 114 37.88 4.14 -23.92
CA ILE A 114 38.25 5.48 -23.44
C ILE A 114 38.59 6.43 -24.60
N ASN A 115 39.32 5.96 -25.62
CA ASN A 115 39.87 6.86 -26.65
C ASN A 115 39.02 6.94 -27.93
N PHE A 116 38.31 5.87 -28.31
CA PHE A 116 37.57 5.84 -29.58
C PHE A 116 36.06 5.96 -29.40
N LEU A 117 35.50 5.45 -28.30
CA LEU A 117 34.13 5.75 -27.95
C LEU A 117 34.12 7.11 -27.23
N ASN A 118 33.67 8.15 -27.93
CA ASN A 118 33.45 9.48 -27.37
C ASN A 118 32.24 9.46 -26.41
N VAL A 119 32.36 8.68 -25.32
CA VAL A 119 31.35 8.60 -24.26
C VAL A 119 31.52 9.85 -23.40
N ASP A 120 30.49 10.70 -23.40
CA ASP A 120 30.48 12.04 -22.80
C ASP A 120 30.71 12.09 -21.27
N ASN A 121 30.97 10.94 -20.62
CA ASN A 121 31.18 10.80 -19.18
C ASN A 121 32.26 9.74 -18.93
N PRO A 122 33.08 9.81 -17.86
CA PRO A 122 34.01 8.73 -17.53
C PRO A 122 33.23 7.42 -17.43
N TYR A 123 33.43 6.55 -18.42
CA TYR A 123 32.66 5.33 -18.62
C TYR A 123 32.59 4.50 -17.34
N ASP A 124 33.73 4.46 -16.64
CA ASP A 124 34.00 3.78 -15.39
C ASP A 124 32.99 4.17 -14.29
N GLN A 125 32.67 5.46 -14.14
CA GLN A 125 31.80 5.93 -13.07
C GLN A 125 30.33 5.64 -13.38
N ARG A 126 29.91 5.90 -14.63
CA ARG A 126 28.53 5.69 -15.05
C ARG A 126 28.17 4.21 -15.03
N PHE A 127 29.05 3.36 -15.56
CA PHE A 127 28.83 1.92 -15.59
C PHE A 127 28.62 1.33 -14.19
N VAL A 128 29.46 1.70 -13.21
CA VAL A 128 29.35 1.19 -11.83
C VAL A 128 28.04 1.62 -11.17
N GLN A 129 27.60 2.86 -11.42
CA GLN A 129 26.34 3.38 -10.89
C GLN A 129 25.11 2.74 -11.57
N ASP A 130 25.16 2.55 -12.88
CA ASP A 130 24.08 1.98 -13.67
C ASP A 130 23.87 0.49 -13.32
N VAL A 131 24.96 -0.28 -13.13
CA VAL A 131 24.86 -1.68 -12.68
C VAL A 131 24.24 -1.80 -11.30
N ASP A 132 24.63 -0.94 -10.36
CA ASP A 132 24.03 -0.94 -9.02
C ASP A 132 22.53 -0.67 -9.06
N SER A 133 22.17 0.36 -9.81
CA SER A 133 20.77 0.78 -9.99
C SER A 133 19.97 -0.32 -10.68
N LEU A 134 20.54 -0.98 -11.70
CA LEU A 134 19.93 -2.10 -12.39
C LEU A 134 19.70 -3.30 -11.47
N CYS A 135 20.71 -3.73 -10.71
CA CYS A 135 20.60 -4.88 -9.81
C CYS A 135 19.57 -4.64 -8.72
N THR A 136 19.62 -3.47 -8.10
CA THR A 136 18.67 -3.08 -7.05
C THR A 136 17.23 -3.01 -7.60
N SER A 137 17.06 -2.42 -8.79
CA SER A 137 15.75 -2.38 -9.46
C SER A 137 15.26 -3.79 -9.73
N PHE A 138 16.02 -4.57 -10.51
CA PHE A 138 15.62 -5.89 -10.95
C PHE A 138 15.17 -6.78 -9.79
N THR A 139 15.98 -6.81 -8.73
CA THR A 139 15.70 -7.68 -7.59
C THR A 139 14.52 -7.18 -6.74
N SER A 140 14.29 -5.87 -6.67
CA SER A 140 13.10 -5.33 -6.02
C SER A 140 11.80 -5.67 -6.77
N LEU A 141 11.88 -5.94 -8.07
CA LEU A 141 10.73 -6.23 -8.94
C LEU A 141 10.49 -7.72 -9.16
N ALA A 142 11.54 -8.53 -9.04
CA ALA A 142 11.47 -9.98 -9.16
C ALA A 142 10.32 -10.63 -8.36
N PRO A 143 10.13 -10.36 -7.04
CA PRO A 143 9.05 -10.99 -6.29
C PRO A 143 7.66 -10.57 -6.78
N ASP A 144 7.48 -9.30 -7.13
CA ASP A 144 6.22 -8.78 -7.66
C ASP A 144 5.90 -9.40 -9.04
N LEU A 145 6.92 -9.59 -9.90
CA LEU A 145 6.78 -10.23 -11.22
C LEU A 145 6.40 -11.70 -11.11
N VAL A 146 6.98 -12.44 -10.16
CA VAL A 146 6.66 -13.85 -9.93
C VAL A 146 5.26 -14.00 -9.34
N LEU A 147 4.88 -13.16 -8.37
CA LEU A 147 3.60 -13.26 -7.66
C LEU A 147 2.40 -12.81 -8.52
N SER A 148 2.59 -11.77 -9.34
CA SER A 148 1.56 -11.17 -10.19
C SER A 148 0.70 -12.18 -10.97
N PRO A 149 1.27 -13.12 -11.77
CA PRO A 149 0.47 -14.08 -12.54
C PRO A 149 -0.35 -15.03 -11.65
N PHE A 150 0.19 -15.48 -10.51
CA PHE A 150 -0.54 -16.35 -9.59
C PHE A 150 -1.74 -15.64 -8.96
N VAL A 151 -1.53 -14.41 -8.51
CA VAL A 151 -2.58 -13.57 -7.92
C VAL A 151 -3.66 -13.28 -8.95
N ILE A 152 -3.28 -12.88 -10.17
CA ILE A 152 -4.22 -12.60 -11.25
C ILE A 152 -5.04 -13.85 -11.58
N ALA A 153 -4.41 -15.03 -11.70
CA ALA A 153 -5.12 -16.27 -11.99
C ALA A 153 -6.13 -16.64 -10.89
N PHE A 154 -5.72 -16.57 -9.62
CA PHE A 154 -6.57 -16.89 -8.48
C PHE A 154 -7.79 -15.96 -8.38
N TYR A 155 -7.58 -14.65 -8.50
CA TYR A 155 -8.67 -13.69 -8.44
C TYR A 155 -9.57 -13.77 -9.66
N THR A 156 -9.02 -14.03 -10.85
CA THR A 156 -9.82 -14.26 -12.06
C THR A 156 -10.80 -15.43 -11.86
N TYR A 157 -10.33 -16.55 -11.32
CA TYR A 157 -11.19 -17.70 -10.99
C TYR A 157 -12.30 -17.32 -10.00
N LYS A 158 -11.96 -16.61 -8.92
CA LYS A 158 -12.94 -16.15 -7.92
C LYS A 158 -13.95 -15.16 -8.51
N THR A 159 -13.56 -14.33 -9.47
CA THR A 159 -14.47 -13.41 -10.15
C THR A 159 -15.43 -14.16 -11.07
N VAL A 160 -14.98 -15.21 -11.78
CA VAL A 160 -15.87 -16.06 -12.59
C VAL A 160 -16.93 -16.73 -11.71
N ASP A 161 -16.53 -17.28 -10.57
CA ASP A 161 -17.45 -17.94 -9.62
C ASP A 161 -18.53 -16.98 -9.08
N ARG A 162 -18.18 -15.70 -8.85
CA ARG A 162 -19.08 -14.70 -8.25
C ARG A 162 -19.93 -13.93 -9.26
N ALA A 163 -19.36 -13.57 -10.41
CA ALA A 163 -19.95 -12.64 -11.37
C ALA A 163 -20.11 -13.23 -12.79
N GLY A 164 -19.74 -14.49 -12.98
CA GLY A 164 -19.75 -15.15 -14.29
C GLY A 164 -18.66 -14.64 -15.23
N TRP A 165 -18.75 -15.03 -16.50
CA TRP A 165 -17.72 -14.74 -17.52
C TRP A 165 -17.62 -13.26 -17.92
N LEU A 166 -18.67 -12.47 -17.69
CA LEU A 166 -18.69 -11.05 -18.02
C LEU A 166 -17.71 -10.22 -17.17
N GLY A 167 -17.47 -10.63 -15.91
CA GLY A 167 -16.57 -9.93 -14.99
C GLY A 167 -15.13 -9.85 -15.53
N PRO A 168 -14.43 -10.98 -15.71
CA PRO A 168 -13.06 -10.98 -16.20
C PRO A 168 -12.91 -10.35 -17.59
N VAL A 169 -13.88 -10.57 -18.49
CA VAL A 169 -13.86 -9.98 -19.84
C VAL A 169 -13.84 -8.46 -19.77
N SER A 170 -14.65 -7.85 -18.89
CA SER A 170 -14.66 -6.39 -18.72
C SER A 170 -13.32 -5.84 -18.20
N ILE A 171 -12.68 -6.56 -17.28
CA ILE A 171 -11.38 -6.20 -16.70
C ILE A 171 -10.27 -6.31 -17.76
N LEU A 172 -10.30 -7.36 -18.58
CA LEU A 172 -9.35 -7.55 -19.68
C LEU A 172 -9.47 -6.45 -20.74
N VAL A 173 -10.69 -6.08 -21.14
CA VAL A 173 -10.91 -4.98 -22.08
C VAL A 173 -10.36 -3.66 -21.52
N PHE A 174 -10.67 -3.36 -20.25
CA PHE A 174 -10.12 -2.18 -19.57
C PHE A 174 -8.58 -2.20 -19.54
N PHE A 175 -7.97 -3.35 -19.21
CA PHE A 175 -6.53 -3.51 -19.16
C PHE A 175 -5.86 -3.29 -20.53
N ILE A 176 -6.44 -3.81 -21.61
CA ILE A 176 -5.91 -3.62 -22.97
C ILE A 176 -5.93 -2.14 -23.36
N VAL A 177 -7.07 -1.46 -23.18
CA VAL A 177 -7.20 -0.03 -23.49
C VAL A 177 -6.22 0.78 -22.66
N PHE A 178 -6.14 0.51 -21.35
CA PHE A 178 -5.20 1.17 -20.46
C PHE A 178 -3.74 0.93 -20.85
N SER A 179 -3.38 -0.30 -21.20
CA SER A 179 -2.03 -0.68 -21.63
C SER A 179 -1.61 0.02 -22.92
N ILE A 180 -2.52 0.14 -23.89
CA ILE A 180 -2.28 0.89 -25.13
C ILE A 180 -1.98 2.36 -24.82
N ILE A 181 -2.82 3.01 -24.00
CA ILE A 181 -2.63 4.40 -23.60
C ILE A 181 -1.27 4.57 -22.87
N ASN A 182 -0.98 3.68 -21.92
CA ASN A 182 0.24 3.73 -21.13
C ASN A 182 1.49 3.51 -22.01
N ARG A 183 1.40 2.63 -23.02
CA ARG A 183 2.47 2.38 -23.99
C ARG A 183 2.86 3.63 -24.79
N PHE A 184 1.95 4.56 -25.02
CA PHE A 184 2.27 5.84 -25.68
C PHE A 184 2.77 6.90 -24.70
N ILE A 185 2.19 6.95 -23.50
CA ILE A 185 2.52 7.97 -22.49
C ILE A 185 3.91 7.77 -21.92
N VAL A 186 4.26 6.55 -21.47
CA VAL A 186 5.54 6.27 -20.81
C VAL A 186 6.76 6.68 -21.66
N PRO A 187 6.91 6.29 -22.94
CA PRO A 187 8.08 6.68 -23.73
C PRO A 187 8.14 8.18 -24.01
N TRP A 188 6.99 8.87 -24.11
CA TRP A 188 6.97 10.33 -24.29
C TRP A 188 7.58 11.08 -23.09
N VAL A 189 7.35 10.57 -21.89
CA VAL A 189 7.87 11.12 -20.63
C VAL A 189 9.32 10.73 -20.43
N ALA A 190 9.65 9.46 -20.70
CA ALA A 190 11.01 8.96 -20.61
C ALA A 190 11.97 9.78 -21.48
N ARG A 191 11.58 10.12 -22.73
CA ARG A 191 12.37 11.00 -23.61
C ARG A 191 12.69 12.35 -22.98
N SER A 192 11.78 12.93 -22.20
CA SER A 192 12.05 14.20 -21.50
C SER A 192 12.95 14.06 -20.29
N VAL A 193 12.90 12.92 -19.60
CA VAL A 193 13.82 12.61 -18.50
C VAL A 193 15.24 12.45 -19.06
N PHE A 194 15.39 11.65 -20.12
CA PHE A 194 16.69 11.46 -20.78
C PHE A 194 17.28 12.75 -21.32
N GLU A 195 16.46 13.62 -21.94
CA GLU A 195 16.96 14.92 -22.42
C GLU A 195 17.42 15.81 -21.27
N ARG A 196 16.67 15.85 -20.16
CA ARG A 196 17.07 16.62 -18.96
C ARG A 196 18.42 16.15 -18.42
N GLU A 197 18.60 14.83 -18.27
CA GLU A 197 19.83 14.26 -17.74
C GLU A 197 21.01 14.40 -18.70
N ARG A 198 20.76 14.34 -20.02
CA ARG A 198 21.76 14.65 -21.03
C ARG A 198 22.26 16.09 -20.89
N GLN A 199 21.36 17.07 -20.79
CA GLN A 199 21.74 18.47 -20.62
C GLN A 199 22.44 18.72 -19.28
N GLU A 200 22.02 18.03 -18.21
CA GLU A 200 22.65 18.11 -16.90
C GLU A 200 24.07 17.52 -16.92
N GLY A 201 24.25 16.38 -17.60
CA GLY A 201 25.54 15.75 -17.84
C GLY A 201 26.48 16.69 -18.61
N TYR A 202 25.99 17.30 -19.69
CA TYR A 202 26.77 18.27 -20.48
C TYR A 202 27.17 19.50 -19.66
N PHE A 203 26.28 20.04 -18.83
CA PHE A 203 26.58 21.16 -17.93
C PHE A 203 27.69 20.81 -16.93
N ARG A 204 27.63 19.61 -16.33
CA ARG A 204 28.67 19.12 -15.41
C ARG A 204 30.00 18.89 -16.12
N PHE A 205 29.96 18.30 -17.32
CA PHE A 205 31.14 18.07 -18.16
C PHE A 205 31.84 19.39 -18.50
N LEU A 206 31.09 20.42 -18.91
CA LEU A 206 31.62 21.74 -19.22
C LEU A 206 32.38 22.35 -18.02
N HIS A 207 31.80 22.28 -16.83
CA HIS A 207 32.46 22.77 -15.61
C HIS A 207 33.69 21.94 -15.21
N ALA A 208 33.64 20.62 -15.38
CA ALA A 208 34.80 19.76 -15.15
C ALA A 208 35.94 20.07 -16.14
N HIS A 209 35.61 20.30 -17.40
CA HIS A 209 36.55 20.70 -18.44
C HIS A 209 37.21 22.06 -18.14
N LEU A 210 36.41 23.06 -17.77
CA LEU A 210 36.92 24.39 -17.40
C LEU A 210 37.84 24.32 -16.18
N ARG A 211 37.57 23.44 -15.21
CA ARG A 211 38.45 23.21 -14.06
C ARG A 211 39.81 22.65 -14.48
N LEU A 212 39.83 21.70 -15.41
CA LEU A 212 41.06 21.10 -15.95
C LEU A 212 41.90 22.09 -16.76
N GLN A 213 41.26 22.98 -17.52
CA GLN A 213 41.93 24.00 -18.35
C GLN A 213 41.98 25.39 -17.71
N SER A 214 41.81 25.46 -16.38
CA SER A 214 41.69 26.73 -15.66
C SER A 214 42.91 27.64 -15.82
N GLU A 215 44.12 27.07 -15.87
CA GLU A 215 45.37 27.83 -16.10
C GLU A 215 45.41 28.44 -17.50
N GLN A 216 45.07 27.65 -18.53
CA GLN A 216 45.04 28.11 -19.92
C GLN A 216 43.99 29.20 -20.15
N ALA A 217 42.81 29.03 -19.55
CA ALA A 217 41.74 30.02 -19.58
C ALA A 217 42.14 31.32 -18.86
N ALA A 218 42.85 31.23 -17.73
CA ALA A 218 43.33 32.38 -16.98
C ALA A 218 44.42 33.16 -17.75
N PHE A 219 45.40 32.45 -18.33
CA PHE A 219 46.44 33.07 -19.17
C PHE A 219 45.85 33.75 -20.40
N SER A 220 44.82 33.15 -21.00
CA SER A 220 44.15 33.68 -22.20
C SER A 220 43.09 34.75 -21.89
N ARG A 221 42.86 35.10 -20.62
CA ARG A 221 41.80 36.01 -20.16
C ARG A 221 40.40 35.64 -20.72
N ALA A 222 40.11 34.35 -20.81
CA ALA A 222 38.89 33.81 -21.43
C ALA A 222 37.64 33.85 -20.52
N SER A 223 37.60 34.69 -19.49
CA SER A 223 36.50 34.68 -18.49
C SER A 223 35.13 35.02 -19.10
N VAL A 224 35.06 36.03 -19.98
CA VAL A 224 33.82 36.46 -20.63
C VAL A 224 33.27 35.40 -21.61
N PRO A 225 34.06 34.83 -22.53
CA PRO A 225 33.55 33.79 -23.43
C PRO A 225 33.15 32.52 -22.67
N GLU A 226 33.95 32.05 -21.70
CA GLU A 226 33.62 30.87 -20.89
C GLU A 226 32.33 31.08 -20.07
N TYR A 227 32.14 32.29 -19.53
CA TYR A 227 30.88 32.64 -18.86
C TYR A 227 29.67 32.57 -19.81
N CYS A 228 29.80 33.09 -21.04
CA CYS A 228 28.73 33.05 -22.03
C CYS A 228 28.36 31.60 -22.41
N VAL A 229 29.35 30.74 -22.61
CA VAL A 229 29.13 29.31 -22.90
C VAL A 229 28.44 28.61 -21.72
N ALA A 230 28.89 28.87 -20.49
CA ALA A 230 28.27 28.35 -19.28
C ALA A 230 26.82 28.81 -19.13
N ASP A 231 26.51 30.10 -19.30
CA ASP A 231 25.14 30.63 -19.23
C ASP A 231 24.23 30.02 -20.32
N CYS A 232 24.74 29.89 -21.55
CA CYS A 232 24.01 29.24 -22.64
C CYS A 232 23.69 27.76 -22.34
N SER A 233 24.62 27.04 -21.72
CA SER A 233 24.39 25.65 -21.30
C SER A 233 23.37 25.55 -20.15
N LEU A 234 23.43 26.47 -19.18
CA LEU A 234 22.47 26.55 -18.08
C LEU A 234 21.05 26.84 -18.60
N ARG A 235 20.89 27.77 -19.53
CA ARG A 235 19.58 28.07 -20.15
C ARG A 235 18.99 26.86 -20.86
N ARG A 236 19.81 26.07 -21.56
CA ARG A 236 19.38 24.81 -22.20
C ARG A 236 18.92 23.79 -21.16
N LEU A 237 19.66 23.62 -20.07
CA LEU A 237 19.27 22.75 -18.96
C LEU A 237 17.93 23.19 -18.33
N LEU A 238 17.77 24.48 -18.05
CA LEU A 238 16.53 25.02 -17.50
C LEU A 238 15.33 24.81 -18.43
N ALA A 239 15.50 25.00 -19.74
CA ALA A 239 14.44 24.73 -20.71
C ALA A 239 14.04 23.24 -20.76
N ALA A 240 15.02 22.33 -20.67
CA ALA A 240 14.76 20.88 -20.59
C ALA A 240 14.06 20.51 -19.27
N GLN A 241 14.49 21.08 -18.14
CA GLN A 241 13.87 20.89 -16.82
C GLN A 241 12.44 21.42 -16.78
N GLN A 242 12.17 22.59 -17.36
CA GLN A 242 10.82 23.14 -17.48
C GLN A 242 9.92 22.23 -18.32
N THR A 243 10.43 21.74 -19.45
CA THR A 243 9.69 20.79 -20.30
C THR A 243 9.35 19.52 -19.53
N TRP A 244 10.32 18.91 -18.85
CA TRP A 244 10.08 17.74 -18.00
C TRP A 244 9.05 18.03 -16.90
N THR A 245 9.18 19.16 -16.19
CA THR A 245 8.30 19.54 -15.09
C THR A 245 6.87 19.73 -15.58
N THR A 246 6.66 20.44 -16.69
CA THR A 246 5.34 20.63 -17.31
C THR A 246 4.75 19.30 -17.74
N ARG A 247 5.52 18.41 -18.37
CA ARG A 247 5.03 17.09 -18.78
C ARG A 247 4.67 16.24 -17.56
N ASN A 248 5.50 16.20 -16.53
CA ASN A 248 5.28 15.43 -15.32
C ASN A 248 4.06 15.93 -14.51
N THR A 249 3.88 17.26 -14.42
CA THR A 249 2.69 17.85 -13.78
C THR A 249 1.41 17.57 -14.58
N LEU A 250 1.47 17.63 -15.91
CA LEU A 250 0.33 17.26 -16.77
C LEU A 250 -0.08 15.79 -16.61
N LEU A 251 0.88 14.86 -16.53
CA LEU A 251 0.61 13.46 -16.23
C LEU A 251 -0.06 13.33 -14.87
N SER A 252 0.58 13.82 -13.81
CA SER A 252 0.08 13.67 -12.44
C SER A 252 -1.31 14.28 -12.28
N CYS A 253 -1.61 15.38 -12.98
CA CYS A 253 -2.93 15.98 -13.04
C CYS A 253 -3.95 15.10 -13.81
N LYS A 254 -3.59 14.58 -15.00
CA LYS A 254 -4.46 13.67 -15.78
C LYS A 254 -4.73 12.35 -15.05
N TYR A 255 -3.69 11.71 -14.50
CA TYR A 255 -3.82 10.50 -13.69
C TYR A 255 -4.67 10.76 -12.44
N ARG A 256 -4.47 11.88 -11.73
CA ARG A 256 -5.32 12.27 -10.59
C ARG A 256 -6.78 12.47 -10.98
N LYS A 257 -7.06 13.11 -12.12
CA LYS A 257 -8.44 13.34 -12.57
C LYS A 257 -9.12 12.01 -12.95
N SER A 258 -8.40 11.13 -13.64
CA SER A 258 -8.91 9.81 -14.03
C SER A 258 -9.16 8.87 -12.83
N THR A 259 -8.33 8.93 -11.77
CA THR A 259 -8.57 8.10 -10.57
C THR A 259 -9.76 8.57 -9.74
N HIS A 260 -10.08 9.87 -9.72
CA HIS A 260 -11.28 10.39 -9.05
C HIS A 260 -12.60 10.02 -9.75
N GLU A 261 -12.55 9.65 -11.04
CA GLU A 261 -13.73 9.40 -11.87
C GLU A 261 -14.03 7.89 -12.04
N VAL A 262 -13.02 7.01 -11.88
CA VAL A 262 -13.16 5.55 -12.11
C VAL A 262 -13.23 4.72 -10.81
N LEU A 263 -12.73 5.21 -9.66
CA LEU A 263 -12.75 4.48 -8.38
C LEU A 263 -13.33 5.32 -7.23
N LYS A 264 -14.65 5.33 -7.07
CA LYS A 264 -15.28 5.53 -5.76
C LYS A 264 -16.26 4.39 -5.43
N PRO A 265 -15.79 3.20 -5.02
CA PRO A 265 -16.63 2.30 -4.26
C PRO A 265 -16.83 2.87 -2.82
N PRO A 266 -18.06 2.82 -2.26
CA PRO A 266 -18.41 3.49 -1.00
C PRO A 266 -17.76 2.93 0.29
N TRP A 267 -16.86 1.95 0.20
CA TRP A 267 -16.27 1.28 1.36
C TRP A 267 -14.78 1.58 1.59
N TYR A 268 -14.12 2.38 0.75
CA TYR A 268 -12.68 2.68 0.85
C TYR A 268 -12.38 3.96 1.64
N ILE A 269 -12.95 4.12 2.85
CA ILE A 269 -12.64 5.24 3.77
C ILE A 269 -11.83 4.79 5.00
N THR A 270 -11.56 3.50 5.17
CA THR A 270 -10.80 3.04 6.34
C THR A 270 -9.74 2.04 5.94
N LEU A 271 -8.50 2.36 6.31
CA LEU A 271 -7.27 1.58 6.25
C LEU A 271 -6.37 1.79 5.02
N HIS A 272 -5.38 2.65 5.30
CA HIS A 272 -3.99 2.50 4.92
C HIS A 272 -3.57 2.99 3.53
N SER A 273 -2.56 3.86 3.55
CA SER A 273 -1.64 4.14 2.45
C SER A 273 -2.04 5.18 1.39
N HIS A 274 -2.29 6.41 1.84
CA HIS A 274 -2.11 7.62 1.02
C HIS A 274 -0.62 7.91 0.68
N SER A 275 0.30 7.02 1.08
CA SER A 275 1.75 7.19 1.03
C SER A 275 2.48 6.19 0.11
N PHE A 276 1.82 5.13 -0.39
CA PHE A 276 2.51 3.98 -1.01
C PHE A 276 2.57 4.03 -2.54
N LEU A 277 1.62 4.72 -3.19
CA LEU A 277 1.61 4.88 -4.66
C LEU A 277 2.46 6.07 -5.15
N LYS A 278 2.67 7.10 -4.33
CA LYS A 278 3.51 8.26 -4.67
C LYS A 278 5.00 7.94 -4.70
N THR A 279 5.45 7.00 -3.86
CA THR A 279 6.88 6.62 -3.77
C THR A 279 7.26 5.62 -4.86
N LYS A 280 6.49 4.54 -5.09
CA LYS A 280 6.91 3.51 -6.06
C LYS A 280 6.91 3.96 -7.53
N THR A 281 6.00 4.83 -7.99
CA THR A 281 6.01 5.32 -9.39
C THR A 281 7.11 6.35 -9.66
N VAL A 282 7.43 7.21 -8.68
CA VAL A 282 8.54 8.17 -8.79
C VAL A 282 9.89 7.45 -8.66
N GLN A 283 9.96 6.38 -7.86
CA GLN A 283 11.16 5.58 -7.69
C GLN A 283 11.43 4.67 -8.90
N TYR A 284 10.40 4.10 -9.53
CA TYR A 284 10.55 3.36 -10.80
C TYR A 284 11.10 4.21 -11.95
N ILE A 285 10.73 5.49 -12.02
CA ILE A 285 11.26 6.41 -13.06
C ILE A 285 12.68 6.88 -12.71
N LYS A 286 13.06 6.90 -11.43
CA LYS A 286 14.45 7.16 -10.99
C LYS A 286 15.38 5.94 -11.11
N HIS A 287 14.84 4.74 -11.14
CA HIS A 287 15.60 3.47 -11.18
C HIS A 287 15.68 2.85 -12.58
N CYS A 288 14.82 3.27 -13.52
CA CYS A 288 14.90 2.89 -14.94
C CYS A 288 15.75 3.85 -15.79
N VAL A 289 16.48 4.78 -15.17
CA VAL A 289 17.48 5.62 -15.83
C VAL A 289 18.84 5.40 -15.18
#